data_AF-A0AAJ2EHI3-F1
#
_entry.id   AF-A0AAJ2EHI3-F1
#
_cell.length_a   1.000
_cell.length_b   1.000
_cell.length_c   1.000
_cell.angle_alpha   90.00
_cell.angle_beta   90.00
_cell.angle_gamma   90.00
#
_symmetry.space_group_name_H-M   'P 1'
#
loop_
_entity.id
_entity.type
_entity.pdbx_description
1 polymer ?
#
loop_
_entity_poly.entity_id
_entity_poly.type
_entity_poly.pdbx_seq_one_letter_code
_entity_poly.pdbx_strand_id
1 'polypeptide(L)'
;MASALALACLALAAHAQQTCRPGDLGCAIFIGEHPLHAHLRDDTRALPSATTRCVNCHAATPGAAASAAFAPPLTHDALLGETRRRGGPPSHYDAAAFCRALENGVDPAGVILRKAMPRYQPSDAECAALWRFVTTR
;
A
#
# COMPACT_ATOMS: atom_id res chain seq x y z
N MET A 1 57.64 10.79 -5.97
CA MET A 1 56.64 11.75 -5.46
C MET A 1 55.81 12.19 -6.65
N ALA A 2 54.48 12.09 -6.75
CA ALA A 2 53.43 11.61 -5.88
C ALA A 2 52.31 11.15 -6.82
N SER A 3 51.77 9.94 -6.64
CA SER A 3 50.61 9.47 -7.39
C SER A 3 49.54 9.09 -6.38
N ALA A 4 48.61 10.02 -6.15
CA ALA A 4 47.39 9.76 -5.39
C ALA A 4 46.22 10.31 -6.21
N LEU A 5 45.59 9.44 -7.01
CA LEU A 5 44.22 9.63 -7.45
C LEU A 5 43.41 8.46 -6.91
N ALA A 6 42.89 8.63 -5.69
CA ALA A 6 41.87 7.78 -5.15
C ALA A 6 40.53 8.16 -5.80
N LEU A 7 40.10 7.41 -6.82
CA LEU A 7 38.71 7.46 -7.27
C LEU A 7 37.85 6.73 -6.24
N ALA A 8 37.27 7.50 -5.31
CA ALA A 8 36.14 7.06 -4.52
C ALA A 8 34.88 7.10 -5.41
N CYS A 9 34.59 6.00 -6.12
CA CYS A 9 33.28 5.84 -6.74
C CYS A 9 32.26 5.56 -5.64
N LEU A 10 31.34 6.52 -5.48
CA LEU A 10 30.21 6.50 -4.58
C LEU A 10 29.44 5.19 -4.71
N ALA A 11 29.25 4.49 -3.59
CA ALA A 11 28.19 3.51 -3.47
C ALA A 11 26.85 4.25 -3.62
N LEU A 12 26.34 4.33 -4.86
CA LEU A 12 24.92 4.54 -5.10
C LEU A 12 24.23 3.40 -4.38
N ALA A 13 23.61 3.70 -3.23
CA ALA A 13 22.66 2.82 -2.60
C ALA A 13 21.56 2.57 -3.64
N ALA A 14 21.72 1.48 -4.39
CA ALA A 14 20.66 0.91 -5.18
C ALA A 14 19.54 0.66 -4.17
N HIS A 15 18.47 1.45 -4.27
CA HIS A 15 17.20 1.07 -3.70
C HIS A 15 16.90 -0.26 -4.40
N ALA A 16 17.18 -1.37 -3.73
CA ALA A 16 16.89 -2.69 -4.25
C ALA A 16 15.39 -2.69 -4.53
N GLN A 17 15.03 -2.48 -5.80
CA GLN A 17 13.65 -2.47 -6.23
C GLN A 17 13.14 -3.85 -5.84
N GLN A 18 12.24 -3.90 -4.85
CA GLN A 18 11.61 -5.16 -4.46
C GLN A 18 10.81 -5.63 -5.67
N THR A 19 11.41 -6.51 -6.46
CA THR A 19 10.76 -7.12 -7.62
C THR A 19 9.81 -8.20 -7.15
N CYS A 20 8.62 -8.23 -7.73
CA CYS A 20 7.66 -9.26 -7.43
C CYS A 20 8.05 -10.61 -8.05
N ARG A 21 7.60 -11.71 -7.43
CA ARG A 21 7.71 -13.02 -8.07
C ARG A 21 6.84 -13.01 -9.34
N PRO A 22 7.27 -13.65 -10.44
CA PRO A 22 6.41 -13.80 -11.61
C PRO A 22 5.05 -14.39 -11.23
N GLY A 23 3.97 -13.74 -11.67
CA GLY A 23 2.59 -14.14 -11.37
C GLY A 23 2.03 -13.64 -10.04
N ASP A 24 2.82 -12.95 -9.20
CA ASP A 24 2.32 -12.32 -7.97
C ASP A 24 1.66 -10.96 -8.28
N LEU A 25 0.42 -11.02 -8.76
CA LEU A 25 -0.37 -9.83 -9.11
C LEU A 25 -0.58 -8.89 -7.90
N GLY A 26 -0.77 -9.44 -6.70
CA GLY A 26 -0.99 -8.62 -5.51
C GLY A 26 0.26 -7.80 -5.14
N CYS A 27 1.43 -8.42 -5.24
CA CYS A 27 2.70 -7.71 -5.13
C CYS A 27 2.85 -6.65 -6.22
N ALA A 28 2.60 -7.02 -7.48
CA ALA A 28 2.78 -6.12 -8.62
C ALA A 28 1.90 -4.87 -8.49
N ILE A 29 0.67 -5.02 -8.00
CA ILE A 29 -0.21 -3.90 -7.66
C ILE A 29 0.38 -3.07 -6.52
N PHE A 30 0.78 -3.71 -5.43
CA PHE A 30 1.25 -3.02 -4.22
C PHE A 30 2.46 -2.11 -4.50
N ILE A 31 3.42 -2.57 -5.32
CA ILE A 31 4.61 -1.81 -5.69
C ILE A 31 4.42 -0.96 -6.96
N GLY A 32 3.31 -1.13 -7.68
CA GLY A 32 2.98 -0.39 -8.89
C GLY A 32 3.67 -0.85 -10.18
N GLU A 33 4.11 -2.11 -10.25
CA GLU A 33 4.43 -2.78 -11.53
C GLU A 33 3.16 -3.03 -12.35
N HIS A 34 2.03 -3.28 -11.67
CA HIS A 34 0.69 -3.34 -12.27
C HIS A 34 -0.13 -2.12 -11.81
N PRO A 35 -0.32 -1.10 -12.66
CA PRO A 35 -0.94 0.16 -12.24
C PRO A 35 -2.44 0.01 -12.01
N LEU A 36 -2.94 0.57 -10.91
CA LEU A 36 -4.38 0.77 -10.69
C LEU A 36 -4.78 2.21 -11.01
N HIS A 37 -5.91 2.36 -11.69
CA HIS A 37 -6.56 3.64 -11.84
C HIS A 37 -7.10 4.12 -10.50
N ALA A 38 -6.84 5.39 -10.18
CA ALA A 38 -7.36 5.99 -8.97
C ALA A 38 -7.56 7.50 -9.13
N HIS A 39 -8.36 8.05 -8.23
CA HIS A 39 -8.61 9.49 -8.09
C HIS A 39 -8.71 9.84 -6.60
N LEU A 40 -8.60 11.12 -6.24
CA LEU A 40 -8.81 11.53 -4.85
C LEU A 40 -10.29 11.79 -4.61
N ARG A 41 -10.74 11.61 -3.36
CA ARG A 41 -12.11 12.00 -3.01
C ARG A 41 -12.34 13.48 -3.37
N ASP A 42 -13.49 13.79 -3.96
CA ASP A 42 -13.88 15.13 -4.40
C ASP A 42 -13.03 15.70 -5.56
N ASP A 43 -12.22 14.88 -6.24
CA ASP A 43 -11.44 15.25 -7.43
C ASP A 43 -11.47 14.08 -8.42
N THR A 44 -12.13 14.26 -9.56
CA THR A 44 -12.32 13.18 -10.55
C THR A 44 -11.15 13.02 -11.51
N ARG A 45 -10.08 13.81 -11.36
CA ARG A 45 -8.88 13.67 -12.19
C ARG A 45 -8.16 12.38 -11.86
N ALA A 46 -7.81 11.63 -12.90
CA ALA A 46 -7.00 10.44 -12.76
C ALA A 46 -5.61 10.82 -12.20
N LEU A 47 -5.17 10.09 -11.20
CA LEU A 47 -3.83 10.22 -10.64
C LEU A 47 -2.80 9.55 -11.56
N PRO A 48 -1.58 10.10 -11.69
CA PRO A 48 -0.49 9.42 -12.37
C PRO A 48 -0.18 8.06 -11.72
N SER A 49 0.08 7.03 -12.51
CA SER A 49 0.34 5.66 -12.01
C SER A 49 1.48 5.58 -11.00
N ALA A 50 2.49 6.45 -11.11
CA ALA A 50 3.60 6.53 -10.15
C ALA A 50 3.14 6.94 -8.73
N THR A 51 2.01 7.63 -8.61
CA THR A 51 1.46 8.12 -7.34
C THR A 51 0.47 7.15 -6.69
N THR A 52 -0.09 6.21 -7.45
CA THR A 52 -1.13 5.27 -6.99
C THR A 52 -0.58 3.97 -6.41
N ARG A 53 0.74 3.86 -6.24
CA ARG A 53 1.39 2.68 -5.67
C ARG A 53 1.13 2.62 -4.17
N CYS A 54 0.61 1.48 -3.67
CA CYS A 54 0.30 1.33 -2.25
C CYS A 54 1.54 1.54 -1.35
N VAL A 55 2.70 1.06 -1.82
CA VAL A 55 3.99 1.18 -1.13
C VAL A 55 4.45 2.63 -0.90
N ASN A 56 3.90 3.61 -1.62
CA ASN A 56 4.22 5.02 -1.39
C ASN A 56 3.71 5.53 -0.03
N CYS A 57 2.71 4.87 0.57
CA CYS A 57 2.09 5.30 1.81
C CYS A 57 2.06 4.22 2.89
N HIS A 58 1.94 2.95 2.48
CA HIS A 58 1.75 1.82 3.37
C HIS A 58 3.00 0.94 3.43
N ALA A 59 3.34 0.46 4.63
CA ALA A 59 4.30 -0.63 4.79
C ALA A 59 3.62 -1.99 4.58
N ALA A 60 4.32 -2.95 3.95
CA ALA A 60 3.87 -4.34 3.75
C ALA A 60 4.48 -5.34 4.74
N THR A 61 5.38 -4.91 5.64
CA THR A 61 6.00 -5.78 6.63
C THR A 61 5.93 -5.17 8.02
N PRO A 62 5.67 -5.98 9.06
CA PRO A 62 5.75 -5.52 10.45
C PRO A 62 7.15 -4.95 10.75
N GLY A 63 7.21 -3.82 11.45
CA GLY A 63 8.48 -3.25 11.93
C GLY A 63 9.26 -2.38 10.94
N ALA A 64 8.87 -2.30 9.65
CA ALA A 64 9.24 -1.15 8.82
C ALA A 64 8.59 0.07 9.48
N ALA A 65 9.38 0.93 10.12
CA ALA A 65 8.95 1.86 11.17
C ALA A 65 7.56 2.44 10.89
N ALA A 66 6.53 1.95 11.58
CA ALA A 66 5.16 2.42 11.43
C ALA A 66 5.01 3.92 11.75
N SER A 67 6.00 4.50 12.45
CA SER A 67 6.14 5.94 12.70
C SER A 67 6.68 6.74 11.51
N ALA A 68 7.28 6.09 10.51
CA ALA A 68 7.77 6.73 9.28
C ALA A 68 6.79 6.60 8.10
N ALA A 69 5.88 5.61 8.14
CA ALA A 69 4.87 5.43 7.10
C ALA A 69 3.79 6.53 7.19
N PHE A 70 3.38 7.06 6.03
CA PHE A 70 2.33 8.08 5.94
C PHE A 70 0.93 7.53 6.31
N ALA A 71 0.72 6.23 6.12
CA ALA A 71 -0.52 5.53 6.40
C ALA A 71 -0.28 4.28 7.26
N PRO A 72 -1.33 3.73 7.90
CA PRO A 72 -1.21 2.49 8.67
C PRO A 72 -0.62 1.34 7.83
N PRO A 73 0.16 0.43 8.43
CA PRO A 73 0.69 -0.72 7.72
C PRO A 73 -0.45 -1.61 7.17
N LEU A 74 -0.23 -2.18 5.99
CA LEU A 74 -1.10 -3.20 5.39
C LEU A 74 -0.46 -4.57 5.63
N THR A 75 -0.50 -5.02 6.87
CA THR A 75 -0.02 -6.33 7.33
C THR A 75 -1.20 -7.17 7.81
N HIS A 76 -0.99 -8.49 7.94
CA HIS A 76 -1.98 -9.41 8.47
C HIS A 76 -2.62 -8.90 9.78
N ASP A 77 -1.79 -8.58 10.78
CA ASP A 77 -2.27 -8.19 12.11
C ASP A 77 -2.99 -6.83 12.10
N ALA A 78 -2.58 -5.90 11.25
CA ALA A 78 -3.21 -4.59 11.16
C ALA A 78 -4.60 -4.65 10.48
N LEU A 79 -4.81 -5.62 9.60
CA LEU A 79 -6.05 -5.79 8.86
C LEU A 79 -7.04 -6.71 9.59
N LEU A 80 -6.55 -7.85 10.09
CA LEU A 80 -7.38 -8.88 10.72
C LEU A 80 -7.53 -8.70 12.24
N GLY A 81 -6.67 -7.88 12.85
CA GLY A 81 -6.79 -7.53 14.26
C GLY A 81 -8.08 -6.77 14.55
N GLU A 82 -8.77 -7.15 15.63
CA GLU A 82 -9.96 -6.43 16.07
C GLU A 82 -9.62 -4.98 16.44
N THR A 83 -10.27 -4.05 15.76
CA THR A 83 -10.20 -2.63 16.09
C THR A 83 -11.50 -2.21 16.77
N ARG A 84 -11.38 -1.64 17.97
CA ARG A 84 -12.51 -1.08 18.72
C ARG A 84 -12.39 0.44 18.80
N ARG A 85 -13.32 1.14 18.19
CA ARG A 85 -13.47 2.60 18.34
C ARG A 85 -14.37 2.91 19.55
N ARG A 86 -14.23 4.11 20.13
CA ARG A 86 -14.99 4.52 21.32
C ARG A 86 -16.50 4.40 21.08
N GLY A 87 -17.15 3.48 21.80
CA GLY A 87 -18.60 3.27 21.74
C GLY A 87 -19.12 2.49 20.52
N GLY A 88 -18.24 2.03 19.62
CA GLY A 88 -18.62 1.22 18.46
C GLY A 88 -18.39 -0.28 18.69
N PRO A 89 -19.06 -1.14 17.91
CA PRO A 89 -18.75 -2.56 17.90
C PRO A 89 -17.30 -2.80 17.42
N PRO A 90 -16.65 -3.92 17.85
CA PRO A 90 -15.42 -4.37 17.23
C PRO A 90 -15.59 -4.55 15.73
N SER A 91 -14.56 -4.21 14.95
CA SER A 91 -14.53 -4.39 13.50
C SER A 91 -13.15 -4.86 13.07
N HIS A 92 -13.09 -5.64 12.00
CA HIS A 92 -11.86 -6.08 11.35
C HIS A 92 -12.10 -6.07 9.83
N TYR A 93 -11.03 -6.09 9.05
CA TYR A 93 -11.15 -6.25 7.61
C TYR A 93 -11.42 -7.72 7.27
N ASP A 94 -12.41 -7.94 6.40
CA ASP A 94 -12.45 -9.10 5.52
C ASP A 94 -12.15 -8.65 4.07
N ALA A 95 -12.11 -9.59 3.13
CA ALA A 95 -11.85 -9.29 1.73
C ALA A 95 -12.84 -8.26 1.15
N ALA A 96 -14.13 -8.37 1.50
CA ALA A 96 -15.15 -7.48 0.97
C ALA A 96 -15.02 -6.05 1.55
N ALA A 97 -14.76 -5.92 2.84
CA ALA A 97 -14.51 -4.66 3.50
C ALA A 97 -13.22 -4.00 3.01
N PHE A 98 -12.19 -4.80 2.70
CA PHE A 98 -10.97 -4.32 2.07
C PHE A 98 -11.22 -3.76 0.67
N CYS A 99 -11.95 -4.46 -0.19
CA CYS A 99 -12.30 -3.94 -1.52
C CYS A 99 -13.16 -2.69 -1.43
N ARG A 100 -14.15 -2.65 -0.53
CA ARG A 100 -14.94 -1.43 -0.28
C ARG A 100 -14.07 -0.26 0.20
N ALA A 101 -13.05 -0.53 1.02
CA ALA A 101 -12.12 0.51 1.46
C ALA A 101 -11.28 1.07 0.30
N LEU A 102 -10.83 0.22 -0.63
CA LEU A 102 -10.11 0.66 -1.82
C LEU A 102 -10.99 1.46 -2.78
N GLU A 103 -12.20 0.99 -3.06
CA GLU A 103 -13.10 1.59 -4.05
C GLU A 103 -13.75 2.87 -3.52
N ASN A 104 -14.27 2.82 -2.30
CA ASN A 104 -15.13 3.86 -1.76
C ASN A 104 -14.42 4.73 -0.71
N GLY A 105 -13.28 4.29 -0.20
CA GLY A 105 -12.57 4.96 0.89
C GLY A 105 -13.32 4.86 2.21
N VAL A 106 -13.91 3.70 2.53
CA VAL A 106 -14.68 3.47 3.76
C VAL A 106 -14.18 2.21 4.48
N ASP A 107 -13.84 2.34 5.76
CA ASP A 107 -13.35 1.22 6.58
C ASP A 107 -14.47 0.27 7.05
N PRO A 108 -14.14 -0.88 7.67
CA PRO A 108 -15.13 -1.85 8.14
C PRO A 108 -16.09 -1.31 9.21
N ALA A 109 -15.71 -0.25 9.92
CA ALA A 109 -16.56 0.44 10.88
C ALA A 109 -17.44 1.53 10.25
N GLY A 110 -17.43 1.67 8.92
CA GLY A 110 -18.18 2.70 8.19
C GLY A 110 -17.53 4.09 8.22
N VAL A 111 -16.27 4.19 8.67
CA VAL A 111 -15.56 5.47 8.75
C VAL A 111 -14.95 5.80 7.40
N ILE A 112 -15.18 7.04 6.94
CA ILE A 112 -14.57 7.52 5.72
C ILE A 112 -13.07 7.76 5.95
N LEU A 113 -12.25 7.17 5.09
CA LEU A 113 -10.79 7.27 5.11
C LEU A 113 -10.33 8.69 4.73
N ARG A 114 -9.06 8.98 5.03
CA ARG A 114 -8.47 10.30 4.78
C ARG A 114 -8.54 10.63 3.29
N LYS A 115 -8.77 11.90 2.94
CA LYS A 115 -8.81 12.38 1.54
C LYS A 115 -7.56 12.01 0.73
N ALA A 116 -6.41 11.91 1.39
CA ALA A 116 -5.13 11.54 0.78
C ALA A 116 -5.07 10.06 0.35
N MET A 117 -5.95 9.19 0.85
CA MET A 117 -6.05 7.82 0.35
C MET A 117 -6.83 7.82 -0.97
N PRO A 118 -6.24 7.37 -2.08
CA PRO A 118 -6.94 7.31 -3.35
C PRO A 118 -8.13 6.34 -3.33
N ARG A 119 -9.13 6.64 -4.15
CA ARG A 119 -10.21 5.71 -4.52
C ARG A 119 -9.80 4.99 -5.79
N TYR A 120 -9.64 3.69 -5.69
CA TYR A 120 -9.16 2.83 -6.76
C TYR A 120 -10.32 2.23 -7.56
N GLN A 121 -10.03 1.80 -8.78
CA GLN A 121 -10.96 1.07 -9.64
C GLN A 121 -10.37 -0.31 -10.00
N PRO A 122 -10.16 -1.20 -9.01
CA PRO A 122 -9.70 -2.56 -9.29
C PRO A 122 -10.85 -3.40 -9.87
N SER A 123 -10.51 -4.36 -10.71
CA SER A 123 -11.34 -5.53 -10.96
C SER A 123 -11.38 -6.45 -9.73
N ASP A 124 -12.38 -7.34 -9.66
CA ASP A 124 -12.50 -8.33 -8.59
C ASP A 124 -11.21 -9.16 -8.42
N ALA A 125 -10.57 -9.54 -9.52
CA ALA A 125 -9.35 -10.33 -9.52
C ALA A 125 -8.16 -9.56 -8.95
N GLU A 126 -8.03 -8.27 -9.27
CA GLU A 126 -6.99 -7.38 -8.75
C GLU A 126 -7.17 -7.15 -7.25
N CYS A 127 -8.40 -6.84 -6.81
CA CYS A 127 -8.66 -6.64 -5.39
C CYS A 127 -8.39 -7.92 -4.59
N ALA A 128 -8.87 -9.08 -5.06
CA ALA A 128 -8.63 -10.36 -4.42
C ALA A 128 -7.13 -10.71 -4.36
N ALA A 129 -6.36 -10.40 -5.41
CA ALA A 129 -4.92 -10.60 -5.42
C ALA A 129 -4.20 -9.71 -4.41
N LEU A 130 -4.54 -8.43 -4.36
CA LEU A 130 -3.97 -7.50 -3.41
C LEU A 130 -4.31 -7.88 -1.96
N TRP A 131 -5.56 -8.27 -1.68
CA TRP A 131 -5.98 -8.76 -0.37
C TRP A 131 -5.13 -9.95 0.10
N ARG A 132 -4.96 -10.98 -0.75
CA ARG A 132 -4.11 -12.14 -0.43
C ARG A 132 -2.67 -11.72 -0.15
N PHE A 133 -2.14 -10.79 -0.93
CA PHE A 133 -0.78 -10.32 -0.75
C PHE A 133 -0.56 -9.63 0.61
N VAL A 134 -1.45 -8.72 1.02
CA VAL A 134 -1.29 -7.95 2.28
C VAL A 134 -1.64 -8.75 3.54
N THR A 135 -2.38 -9.85 3.40
CA THR A 135 -2.76 -10.73 4.53
C THR A 135 -1.87 -11.95 4.71
N THR A 136 -0.93 -12.21 3.81
CA THR A 136 0.01 -13.34 3.93
C THR A 136 1.37 -12.93 4.49
N ARG A 137 1.49 -11.70 4.98
CA ARG A 137 2.75 -11.08 5.44
C ARG A 137 2.63 -10.40 6.80
#